data_AF-A0A842I2Y8-F1
#
_entry.id   AF-A0A842I2Y8-F1
#
_cell.length_a   1.000
_cell.length_b   1.000
_cell.length_c   1.000
_cell.angle_alpha   90.00
_cell.angle_beta   90.00
_cell.angle_gamma   90.00
#
_symmetry.space_group_name_H-M   'P 1'
#
loop_
_entity.id
_entity.type
_entity.pdbx_description
1 polymer ?
#
loop_
_entity_poly.entity_id
_entity_poly.type
_entity_poly.pdbx_seq_one_letter_code
_entity_poly.pdbx_strand_id
1 'polypeptide(L)' 'MGHEWIFDVLADLRAYAEQNDLPDIARKTEELIAVARDEIAGHAPAGDGDTPSGRMN' A
#
# COMPACT_ATOMS: atom_id res chain seq x y z
N MET A 1 5.94 -0.10 10.25
CA MET A 1 4.54 0.21 10.62
C MET A 1 4.12 1.58 10.08
N GLY A 2 4.30 1.86 8.78
CA GLY A 2 4.09 3.21 8.24
C GLY A 2 2.88 3.34 7.32
N HIS A 3 2.71 2.36 6.42
CA HIS A 3 1.73 2.48 5.33
C HIS A 3 0.86 1.23 5.14
N GLU A 4 1.15 0.09 5.79
CA GLU A 4 0.34 -1.13 5.60
C GLU A 4 -1.09 -1.00 6.16
N TRP A 5 -1.27 -0.21 7.22
CA TRP A 5 -2.59 0.03 7.84
C TRP A 5 -3.58 0.72 6.88
N ILE A 6 -3.11 1.40 5.83
CA ILE A 6 -4.00 2.04 4.85
C ILE A 6 -4.80 1.01 4.06
N PHE A 7 -4.22 -0.19 3.83
CA PHE A 7 -4.91 -1.24 3.10
C PHE A 7 -6.09 -1.79 3.90
N ASP A 8 -5.92 -1.93 5.21
CA ASP A 8 -7.00 -2.36 6.11
C ASP A 8 -8.13 -1.31 6.12
N VAL A 9 -7.79 -0.03 6.24
CA VAL A 9 -8.79 1.06 6.23
C VAL A 9 -9.54 1.16 4.90
N LEU A 10 -8.83 1.03 3.77
CA LEU A 10 -9.46 1.06 2.45
C LEU A 10 -10.31 -0.21 2.21
N ALA A 11 -9.89 -1.36 2.71
CA ALA A 11 -10.69 -2.59 2.65
C ALA A 11 -11.99 -2.45 3.47
N ASP A 12 -11.90 -1.92 4.69
CA ASP A 12 -13.07 -1.66 5.55
C ASP A 12 -14.02 -0.65 4.91
N LEU A 13 -13.49 0.42 4.31
CA LEU A 13 -14.30 1.41 3.59
C LEU A 13 -15.01 0.81 2.39
N ARG A 14 -14.36 -0.10 1.65
CA ARG A 14 -15.00 -0.80 0.53
C ARG A 14 -16.12 -1.71 1.02
N ALA A 15 -15.85 -2.51 2.05
CA ALA A 15 -16.85 -3.40 2.64
C ALA A 15 -18.06 -2.63 3.20
N TYR A 16 -17.83 -1.46 3.81
CA TYR A 16 -18.90 -0.57 4.23
C TYR A 16 -19.73 -0.08 3.04
N ALA A 17 -19.07 0.37 1.96
CA ALA A 17 -19.76 0.86 0.77
C ALA A 17 -20.60 -0.23 0.07
N GLU A 18 -20.08 -1.45 -0.04
CA GLU A 18 -20.80 -2.61 -0.57
C GLU A 18 -22.05 -2.95 0.28
N GLN A 19 -21.94 -2.90 1.60
CA GLN A 19 -23.05 -3.20 2.52
C GLN A 19 -24.16 -2.13 2.53
N ASN A 20 -23.87 -0.91 2.07
CA ASN A 20 -24.79 0.22 2.14
C ASN A 20 -25.30 0.67 0.76
N ASP A 21 -25.16 -0.16 -0.29
CA ASP A 21 -25.57 0.16 -1.66
C ASP A 21 -24.94 1.48 -2.17
N LEU A 22 -23.64 1.69 -1.89
CA LEU A 22 -22.86 2.84 -2.33
C LEU A 22 -21.86 2.44 -3.44
N PRO A 23 -22.33 2.08 -4.65
CA PRO A 23 -21.50 1.44 -5.68
C PRO A 23 -20.35 2.33 -6.18
N ASP A 24 -20.57 3.65 -6.28
CA ASP A 24 -19.53 4.59 -6.69
C ASP A 24 -18.41 4.72 -5.66
N ILE A 25 -18.74 4.63 -4.36
CA ILE A 25 -17.74 4.66 -3.29
C ILE A 25 -16.95 3.36 -3.31
N ALA A 26 -17.60 2.20 -3.44
CA ALA A 26 -16.91 0.91 -3.53
C ALA A 26 -15.90 0.89 -4.70
N ARG A 27 -16.33 1.35 -5.88
CA ARG A 27 -15.47 1.45 -7.07
C ARG A 27 -14.29 2.40 -6.86
N LYS A 28 -14.53 3.60 -6.34
CA LYS A 28 -13.45 4.57 -6.09
C LYS A 28 -12.47 4.08 -5.03
N THR A 29 -12.95 3.39 -3.99
CA THR A 29 -12.09 2.81 -2.97
C THR A 29 -11.22 1.69 -3.56
N GLU A 30 -11.74 0.89 -4.48
CA GLU A 30 -10.93 -0.09 -5.22
C GLU A 30 -9.83 0.57 -6.07
N GLU A 31 -10.14 1.66 -6.78
CA GLU A 31 -9.14 2.47 -7.49
C GLU A 31 -8.06 3.02 -6.53
N LEU A 32 -8.47 3.51 -5.34
CA LEU A 32 -7.54 3.99 -4.32
C LEU A 32 -6.61 2.88 -3.78
N ILE A 33 -7.10 1.65 -3.61
CA ILE A 33 -6.28 0.51 -3.19
C ILE A 33 -5.18 0.25 -4.22
N ALA A 34 -5.49 0.34 -5.51
CA ALA A 34 -4.50 0.16 -6.58
C ALA A 34 -3.43 1.26 -6.54
N VAL A 35 -3.83 2.52 -6.35
CA VAL A 35 -2.90 3.66 -6.21
C VAL A 35 -2.01 3.48 -4.98
N ALA A 36 -2.58 3.14 -3.82
CA ALA A 36 -1.82 2.93 -2.59
C ALA A 36 -0.77 1.82 -2.76
N ARG A 37 -1.10 0.74 -3.50
CA ARG A 37 -0.12 -0.31 -3.81
C ARG A 37 1.04 0.20 -4.65
N ASP A 38 0.77 0.98 -5.68
CA ASP A 38 1.80 1.56 -6.55
C ASP A 38 2.71 2.53 -5.78
N GLU A 39 2.11 3.43 -5.00
CA GLU A 39 2.85 4.42 -4.21
C GLU A 39 3.72 3.77 -3.12
N ILE A 40 3.18 2.78 -2.41
CA ILE A 40 3.90 2.09 -1.33
C ILE A 40 4.97 1.15 -1.91
N ALA A 41 4.71 0.49 -3.03
CA ALA A 41 5.70 -0.33 -3.71
C ALA A 41 6.84 0.52 -4.29
N GLY A 42 6.54 1.71 -4.82
CA GLY A 42 7.54 2.68 -5.28
C GLY A 42 8.36 3.30 -4.14
N HIS A 43 7.84 3.28 -2.91
CA HIS A 43 8.55 3.73 -1.70
C HIS A 43 9.32 2.62 -0.98
N ALA A 44 9.22 1.36 -1.43
CA ALA A 44 10.08 0.30 -0.92
C ALA A 44 11.53 0.66 -1.25
N PRO A 45 12.42 0.86 -0.26
CA PRO A 45 13.79 1.21 -0.55
C PRO A 45 14.38 0.12 -1.45
N ALA A 46 14.80 0.50 -2.66
CA ALA A 46 15.68 -0.32 -3.47
C ALA A 46 16.83 -0.74 -2.56
N GLY A 47 16.98 -2.05 -2.36
CA GLY A 47 17.71 -2.60 -1.22
C GLY A 47 19.05 -1.92 -0.97
N ASP A 48 19.33 -1.66 0.31
CA ASP A 48 20.68 -1.62 0.86
C ASP A 48 21.30 -3.02 0.66
N GLY A 49 21.70 -3.25 -0.58
CA GLY A 49 22.39 -4.43 -1.07
C GLY A 49 23.73 -4.01 -1.66
N ASP A 50 24.54 -3.29 -0.89
CA ASP A 50 25.98 -3.21 -1.13
C ASP A 50 26.72 -3.21 0.21
N THR A 51 26.81 -4.39 0.82
CA THR A 51 28.04 -4.72 1.55
C THR A 51 28.77 -5.76 0.70
N PRO A 52 29.85 -5.35 0.04
CA PRO A 52 31.09 -6.07 0.28
C PRO A 52 32.27 -5.09 0.26
N SER A 53 32.76 -4.69 1.43
CA SER A 53 34.14 -4.22 1.51
C SER A 53 34.84 -4.81 2.71
N GLY A 54 35.44 -5.97 2.46
CA GLY A 54 36.70 -6.30 3.10
C GLY A 54 37.70 -5.18 2.82
N ARG A 55 38.04 -4.42 3.86
CA ARG A 55 39.33 -3.76 4.08
C ARG A 55 39.64 -4.05 5.54
N MET A 56 40.49 -5.01 5.88
CA MET A 56 41.94 -4.97 5.71
C MET A 56 42.51 -3.63 6.20
N ASN A 57 42.50 -3.43 7.52
CA ASN A 57 43.71 -3.22 8.33
C ASN A 57 43.36 -3.14 9.82
#